data_AF-A0A257X5G6-F1
#
_entry.id   AF-A0A257X5G6-F1
#
_cell.length_a   1.000
_cell.length_b   1.000
_cell.length_c   1.000
_cell.angle_alpha   90.00
_cell.angle_beta   90.00
_cell.angle_gamma   90.00
#
_symmetry.space_group_name_H-M   'P 1'
#
loop_
_entity.id
_entity.type
_entity.pdbx_description
1 polymer ?
#
loop_
_entity_poly.entity_id
_entity_poly.type
_entity_poly.pdbx_seq_one_letter_code
_entity_poly.pdbx_strand_id
1 'polypeptide(L)' 'MVIEQHPALHSLSVEDKLQLSEELCLDALLDAQRNPALLERVQQRLQEYRDEPDSGVSWDDLKGKILSRQKVA' A
#
# COMPACT_ATOMS: atom_id res chain seq x y z
N MET A 1 -8.52 11.85 2.84
CA MET A 1 -7.85 10.78 2.07
C MET A 1 -6.74 11.41 1.21
N VAL A 2 -5.60 10.77 0.91
CA VAL A 2 -4.49 11.42 0.12
C VAL A 2 -4.99 11.95 -1.24
N ILE A 3 -6.00 11.29 -1.80
CA ILE A 3 -6.70 11.66 -3.03
C ILE A 3 -7.41 13.03 -2.95
N GLU A 4 -7.69 13.53 -1.75
CA GLU A 4 -8.28 14.86 -1.50
C GLU A 4 -7.24 15.98 -1.35
N GLN A 5 -5.95 15.65 -1.42
CA GLN A 5 -4.88 16.64 -1.32
C GLN A 5 -4.43 17.16 -2.68
N HIS A 6 -4.86 16.51 -3.77
CA HIS A 6 -4.50 16.91 -5.14
C HIS A 6 -5.69 17.60 -5.82
N PRO A 7 -5.64 18.92 -6.05
CA PRO A 7 -6.79 19.71 -6.51
C PRO A 7 -7.40 19.20 -7.82
N ALA A 8 -6.57 18.68 -8.73
CA ALA A 8 -7.03 18.12 -10.01
C ALA A 8 -7.93 16.90 -9.86
N LEU A 9 -7.80 16.15 -8.75
CA LEU A 9 -8.63 14.99 -8.47
C LEU A 9 -10.02 15.40 -8.00
N HIS A 10 -10.21 16.61 -7.47
CA HIS A 10 -11.54 17.08 -7.04
C HIS A 10 -12.50 17.28 -8.21
N SER A 11 -11.97 17.70 -9.35
CA SER A 11 -12.68 17.89 -10.62
C SER A 11 -13.11 16.59 -11.30
N LEU A 12 -12.58 15.44 -10.87
CA LEU A 12 -12.93 14.14 -11.44
C LEU A 12 -14.26 13.63 -10.89
N SER A 13 -15.01 12.93 -11.76
CA SER A 13 -16.19 12.19 -11.34
C SER A 13 -15.80 11.04 -10.39
N VAL A 14 -16.77 10.49 -9.67
CA VAL A 14 -16.51 9.34 -8.78
C VAL A 14 -16.02 8.13 -9.59
N GLU A 15 -16.55 7.92 -10.79
CA GLU A 15 -16.15 6.85 -11.70
C GLU A 15 -14.71 7.03 -12.17
N ASP A 16 -14.31 8.24 -12.59
CA ASP A 16 -12.93 8.53 -12.99
C ASP A 16 -11.95 8.38 -11.83
N LYS A 17 -12.36 8.73 -10.61
CA LYS A 17 -11.54 8.52 -9.40
C LYS A 17 -11.32 7.04 -9.11
N LEU A 18 -12.35 6.23 -9.28
CA LEU A 18 -12.26 4.78 -9.09
C LEU A 18 -11.34 4.16 -10.14
N GLN A 19 -11.53 4.53 -11.41
CA GLN A 19 -10.68 4.05 -12.50
C GLN A 19 -9.21 4.44 -12.30
N LEU A 20 -8.94 5.71 -11.96
CA LEU A 20 -7.57 6.16 -11.70
C LEU A 20 -6.95 5.44 -10.49
N SER A 21 -7.75 5.15 -9.47
CA SER A 21 -7.26 4.41 -8.30
C SER A 21 -6.91 2.96 -8.65
N GLU A 22 -7.67 2.33 -9.55
CA GLU A 22 -7.39 1.00 -10.06
C GLU A 22 -6.11 0.97 -10.90
N GLU A 23 -5.94 1.92 -11.83
CA GLU A 23 -4.73 2.06 -12.65
C GLU A 23 -3.47 2.25 -11.79
N LEU A 24 -3.51 3.17 -10.82
CA LEU A 24 -2.39 3.41 -9.91
C LEU A 24 -2.08 2.21 -9.01
N CYS A 25 -3.09 1.45 -8.62
CA CYS A 25 -2.91 0.22 -7.85
C CYS A 25 -2.22 -0.86 -8.68
N LEU A 26 -2.64 -1.04 -9.94
CA LEU A 26 -2.04 -1.99 -10.87
C LEU A 26 -0.58 -1.64 -11.18
N ASP A 27 -0.28 -0.36 -11.44
CA ASP A 27 1.09 0.09 -11.66
C ASP A 27 1.97 -0.14 -10.43
N ALA A 28 1.47 0.19 -9.23
CA ALA A 28 2.21 -0.07 -7.98
C ALA A 28 2.46 -1.59 -7.76
N LEU A 29 1.50 -2.45 -8.13
CA LEU A 29 1.66 -3.91 -8.07
C LEU A 29 2.68 -4.42 -9.10
N LEU A 30 2.67 -3.89 -10.31
CA LEU A 30 3.63 -4.24 -11.36
C LEU A 30 5.05 -3.80 -11.01
N ASP A 31 5.21 -2.60 -10.45
CA ASP A 31 6.50 -2.14 -9.93
C ASP A 31 6.96 -2.94 -8.71
N ALA A 32 6.03 -3.34 -7.83
CA ALA A 32 6.32 -4.24 -6.73
C ALA A 32 6.83 -5.62 -7.23
N GLN A 33 6.26 -6.16 -8.31
CA GLN A 33 6.74 -7.41 -8.93
C GLN A 33 8.15 -7.29 -9.50
N ARG A 34 8.53 -6.10 -9.97
CA ARG A 34 9.87 -5.81 -10.50
C ARG A 34 10.91 -5.56 -9.41
N ASN A 35 10.48 -5.43 -8.16
CA ASN A 35 11.37 -5.21 -7.03
C ASN A 35 11.72 -6.55 -6.35
N PRO A 36 12.93 -7.11 -6.56
CA PRO A 36 13.30 -8.39 -5.97
C PRO A 36 13.29 -8.37 -4.44
N ALA A 37 13.56 -7.21 -3.81
CA ALA A 37 13.54 -7.09 -2.35
C ALA A 37 12.13 -7.17 -1.75
N LEU A 38 11.09 -6.86 -2.54
CA LEU A 38 9.69 -7.05 -2.12
C LEU A 38 9.32 -8.53 -2.14
N LEU A 39 9.79 -9.29 -3.12
CA LEU A 39 9.58 -10.73 -3.20
C LEU A 39 10.19 -11.45 -1.98
N GLU A 40 11.43 -11.15 -1.62
CA GLU A 40 12.10 -11.71 -0.44
C GLU A 40 11.32 -11.39 0.84
N ARG A 41 10.83 -10.16 0.97
CA ARG A 41 10.06 -9.72 2.13
C ARG A 41 8.70 -10.38 2.24
N VAL A 42 8.03 -10.63 1.10
CA VAL A 42 6.78 -11.39 1.05
C VAL A 42 7.01 -12.84 1.45
N GLN A 43 8.08 -13.47 0.95
CA GLN A 43 8.43 -14.84 1.32
C GLN A 43 8.74 -14.98 2.82
N GLN A 44 9.53 -14.05 3.36
CA GLN A 44 9.82 -14.00 4.78
C GLN A 44 8.52 -13.86 5.59
N ARG A 45 7.63 -12.96 5.21
CA ARG A 45 6.38 -12.74 5.94
C ARG A 45 5.40 -13.91 5.81
N LEU A 46 5.39 -14.59 4.67
CA LEU A 46 4.59 -15.79 4.45
C LEU A 46 5.08 -16.95 5.31
N GLN A 47 6.40 -17.08 5.49
CA GLN A 47 6.99 -18.07 6.39
C GLN A 47 6.62 -17.77 7.85
N GLU A 48 6.79 -16.52 8.30
CA GLU A 48 6.38 -16.08 9.64
C GLU A 48 4.88 -16.32 9.91
N TYR A 49 4.01 -16.11 8.92
CA TYR A 49 2.58 -16.40 9.04
C TYR A 49 2.27 -17.90 9.10
N ARG A 50 3.03 -18.74 8.38
CA ARG A 50 2.87 -20.20 8.45
C ARG A 50 3.30 -20.75 9.81
N ASP A 51 4.37 -20.20 10.37
CA ASP A 51 4.90 -20.59 11.67
C ASP A 51 4.03 -20.04 12.81
N GLU A 52 3.49 -18.83 12.66
CA GLU A 52 2.59 -18.20 13.64
C GLU A 52 1.51 -17.35 12.93
N PRO A 53 0.31 -17.92 12.67
CA PRO A 53 -0.74 -17.28 11.87
C PRO A 53 -1.36 -16.05 12.53
N ASP A 54 -1.33 -15.97 13.87
CA ASP A 54 -1.77 -14.80 14.63
C ASP A 54 -0.69 -13.72 14.80
N SER A 55 0.53 -13.92 14.26
CA SER A 55 1.61 -12.91 14.32
C SER A 55 1.36 -11.71 13.38
N GLY A 56 0.23 -11.68 12.68
CA GLY A 56 -0.24 -10.58 11.86
C GLY A 56 -0.19 -9.25 12.62
N VAL A 57 0.64 -8.30 12.16
CA VAL A 57 0.53 -6.92 12.65
C VAL A 57 -0.81 -6.37 12.17
N SER A 58 -1.65 -5.90 13.10
CA SER A 58 -2.93 -5.27 12.76
C SER A 58 -2.72 -4.15 11.75
N TRP A 59 -3.69 -3.98 10.84
CA TRP A 59 -3.67 -2.89 9.87
C TRP A 59 -3.52 -1.52 10.55
N ASP A 60 -4.12 -1.33 11.73
CA ASP A 60 -3.97 -0.10 12.51
C ASP A 60 -2.53 0.15 12.99
N ASP A 61 -1.83 -0.90 13.41
CA ASP A 61 -0.42 -0.81 13.83
C ASP A 61 0.52 -0.55 12.65
N LEU A 62 0.24 -1.20 11.51
CA LEU A 62 0.97 -0.96 10.25
C LEU A 62 0.76 0.48 9.77
N LYS A 63 -0.49 0.95 9.77
CA LYS A 63 -0.85 2.32 9.42
C LYS A 63 -0.16 3.32 10.35
N GLY A 64 -0.12 3.05 11.66
CA GLY A 64 0.62 3.85 12.63
C GLY A 64 2.11 3.96 12.30
N LYS A 65 2.77 2.85 11.97
CA LYS A 65 4.20 2.83 11.58
C LYS A 65 4.48 3.58 10.28
N ILE A 66 3.62 3.44 9.27
CA ILE A 66 3.77 4.11 7.97
C ILE A 66 3.58 5.63 8.12
N LEU A 67 2.51 6.05 8.82
CA LEU A 67 2.24 7.47 9.06
C LEU A 67 3.32 8.12 9.94
N SER A 68 3.92 7.36 10.86
CA SER A 68 5.04 7.84 11.68
C SER A 68 6.33 8.03 10.86
N ARG A 69 6.57 7.19 9.85
CA ARG A 69 7.72 7.33 8.93
C ARG A 69 7.61 8.55 8.01
N GLN A 70 6.41 9.00 7.65
CA GLN A 70 6.20 10.22 6.85
C GLN A 70 6.46 11.53 7.62
N LYS A 71 6.54 11.51 8.96
CA LYS A 71 6.79 12.71 9.77
C LYS A 71 8.27 13.10 9.91
N VAL A 72 9.20 12.31 9.39
CA VAL A 72 10.65 12.51 9.53
C VAL A 72 11.34 12.71 8.17
N ALA A 73 10.60 13.17 7.16
CA ALA A 73 11.13 13.56 5.85
C ALA A 73 10.86 15.04 5.61
#